data_AF-A0A7R9SZP5-F1
#
_entry.id   AF-A0A7R9SZP5-F1
#
_cell.length_a   1.000
_cell.length_b   1.000
_cell.length_c   1.000
_cell.angle_alpha   90.00
_cell.angle_beta   90.00
_cell.angle_gamma   90.00
#
_symmetry.space_group_name_H-M   'P 1'
#
loop_
_entity.id
_entity.type
_entity.pdbx_description
1 polymer ?
#
loop_
_entity_poly.entity_id
_entity_poly.type
_entity_poly.pdbx_seq_one_letter_code
_entity_poly.pdbx_strand_id
1 'polypeptide(L)'
;MTEDVDSDEYQKFACAVFALLMRYESLGGAGYQSALAEDAFDVLNEKLGVSCECFASPLNARYGQFCSQFGFDEDRAPDVDAFFGSLGSFFSDDFAPKRGSFEMNPPFVPETMS
;
A
#
# COMPACT_ATOMS: atom_id res chain seq x y z
N MET A 1 0.82 -27.96 9.88
CA MET A 1 1.36 -27.96 8.50
C MET A 1 2.69 -27.24 8.58
N THR A 2 3.80 -27.92 8.33
CA THR A 2 5.08 -27.24 8.07
C THR A 2 4.99 -26.73 6.63
N GLU A 3 5.11 -25.42 6.44
CA GLU A 3 5.19 -24.83 5.10
C GLU A 3 6.41 -25.42 4.37
N ASP A 4 6.22 -25.78 3.10
CA ASP A 4 7.32 -26.25 2.25
C ASP A 4 8.15 -25.04 1.81
N VAL A 5 9.18 -24.75 2.59
CA VAL A 5 10.08 -23.60 2.40
C VAL A 5 10.90 -23.70 1.11
N ASP A 6 10.97 -24.87 0.49
CA ASP A 6 11.66 -25.06 -0.79
C ASP A 6 10.71 -24.92 -1.98
N SER A 7 9.41 -24.72 -1.75
CA SER A 7 8.44 -24.53 -2.83
C SER A 7 8.69 -23.23 -3.61
N ASP A 8 8.45 -23.27 -4.92
CA ASP A 8 8.51 -22.10 -5.80
C ASP A 8 7.64 -20.94 -5.29
N GLU A 9 6.51 -21.26 -4.65
CA GLU A 9 5.59 -20.27 -4.08
C GLU A 9 6.21 -19.56 -2.88
N TYR A 10 6.77 -20.32 -1.93
CA TYR A 10 7.45 -19.74 -0.78
C TYR A 10 8.65 -18.89 -1.20
N GLN A 11 9.45 -19.36 -2.17
CA GLN A 11 10.59 -18.61 -2.68
C GLN A 11 10.17 -17.27 -3.29
N LYS A 12 9.10 -17.26 -4.11
CA LYS A 12 8.54 -16.02 -4.68
C LYS A 12 8.05 -15.06 -3.59
N PHE A 13 7.32 -15.58 -2.61
CA PHE A 13 6.86 -14.79 -1.46
C PHE A 13 8.04 -14.20 -0.69
N ALA A 14 9.05 -15.00 -0.34
CA ALA A 14 10.24 -14.56 0.38
C ALA A 14 11.02 -13.49 -0.39
N CYS A 15 11.19 -13.66 -1.71
CA CYS A 15 11.80 -12.65 -2.56
C CYS A 15 11.00 -11.34 -2.58
N ALA A 16 9.67 -11.41 -2.68
CA ALA A 16 8.80 -10.23 -2.67
C ALA A 16 8.85 -9.51 -1.31
N VAL A 17 8.82 -10.24 -0.19
CA VAL A 17 8.97 -9.67 1.16
C VAL A 17 10.34 -9.01 1.31
N PHE A 18 11.41 -9.66 0.86
CA PHE A 18 12.75 -9.08 0.93
C PHE A 18 12.85 -7.78 0.13
N ALA A 19 12.35 -7.77 -1.11
CA ALA A 19 12.34 -6.57 -1.96
C ALA A 19 11.49 -5.44 -1.37
N LEU A 20 10.31 -5.76 -0.81
CA LEU A 20 9.45 -4.81 -0.10
C LEU A 20 10.20 -4.14 1.05
N LEU A 21 10.77 -4.93 1.96
CA LEU A 21 11.47 -4.43 3.14
C LEU A 21 12.68 -3.59 2.75
N MET A 22 13.50 -4.07 1.82
CA MET A 22 14.68 -3.34 1.34
C MET A 22 14.32 -1.98 0.72
N ARG A 23 13.20 -1.90 0.00
CA ARG A 23 12.75 -0.66 -0.60
C ARG A 23 12.28 0.36 0.42
N TYR A 24 11.40 -0.05 1.33
CA TYR A 24 10.88 0.87 2.35
C TYR A 24 11.96 1.31 3.34
N GLU A 25 12.94 0.45 3.62
CA GLU A 25 14.15 0.82 4.36
C GLU A 25 14.96 1.87 3.57
N SER A 26 15.19 1.64 2.27
CA SER A 26 15.95 2.56 1.41
C SER A 26 15.28 3.94 1.24
N LEU A 27 13.95 3.99 1.32
CA LEU A 27 13.19 5.24 1.30
C LEU A 27 13.44 6.08 2.56
N GLY A 28 13.89 5.47 3.66
CA GLY A 28 14.10 6.17 4.93
C GLY A 28 12.81 6.74 5.53
N GLY A 29 11.67 6.11 5.24
CA GLY A 29 10.34 6.72 5.31
C GLY A 29 9.79 7.06 6.70
N ALA A 30 10.58 6.87 7.77
CA ALA A 30 10.18 7.21 9.12
C ALA A 30 9.92 8.73 9.24
N GLY A 31 8.69 9.10 9.55
CA GLY A 31 8.28 10.49 9.78
C GLY A 31 7.71 11.23 8.57
N TYR A 32 7.63 10.61 7.38
CA TYR A 32 6.94 11.23 6.24
C TYR A 32 5.42 11.14 6.32
N GLN A 33 4.89 10.15 7.03
CA GLN A 33 3.45 9.97 7.27
C GLN A 33 3.24 9.23 8.59
N SER A 34 2.06 9.34 9.19
CA SER A 34 1.68 8.60 10.40
C SER A 34 0.29 8.02 10.23
N ALA A 35 0.19 6.69 10.19
CA ALA A 35 -1.10 6.01 10.07
C ALA A 35 -2.06 6.42 11.21
N LEU A 36 -3.36 6.39 10.92
CA LEU A 36 -4.39 6.59 11.92
C LEU A 36 -4.37 5.42 12.93
N ALA A 37 -4.91 5.68 14.12
CA ALA A 37 -5.15 4.61 15.08
C ALA A 37 -6.23 3.64 14.56
N GLU A 38 -6.15 2.37 14.97
CA GLU A 38 -7.06 1.31 14.51
C GLU A 38 -8.54 1.64 14.79
N ASP A 39 -8.83 2.25 15.93
CA ASP A 39 -10.19 2.66 16.32
C ASP A 39 -10.77 3.75 15.41
N ALA A 40 -9.92 4.67 14.93
CA ALA A 40 -10.32 5.66 13.93
C ALA A 40 -10.67 4.98 12.61
N PHE A 41 -9.85 4.03 12.14
CA PHE A 41 -10.17 3.25 10.93
C PHE A 41 -11.47 2.45 11.08
N ASP A 42 -11.70 1.83 12.24
CA ASP A 42 -12.94 1.07 12.50
C ASP A 42 -14.17 1.99 12.40
N VAL A 43 -14.11 3.21 12.93
CA VAL A 43 -15.17 4.21 12.79
C VAL A 43 -15.36 4.64 11.33
N LEU A 44 -14.27 4.88 10.59
CA LEU A 44 -14.33 5.24 9.17
C LEU A 44 -15.00 4.13 8.34
N ASN A 45 -14.67 2.86 8.61
CA ASN A 45 -15.28 1.73 7.94
C ASN A 45 -16.76 1.58 8.29
N GLU A 46 -17.09 1.53 9.59
CA GLU A 46 -18.45 1.25 10.05
C GLU A 46 -19.45 2.38 9.79
N LYS A 47 -19.01 3.63 9.88
CA LYS A 47 -19.90 4.80 9.80
C LYS A 47 -19.93 5.44 8.42
N LEU A 48 -18.81 5.37 7.70
CA LEU A 48 -18.64 6.05 6.42
C LEU A 48 -18.36 5.08 5.25
N GLY A 49 -18.29 3.77 5.53
CA GLY A 49 -18.06 2.74 4.52
C GLY A 49 -16.67 2.83 3.89
N VAL A 50 -15.70 3.47 4.54
CA VAL A 50 -14.34 3.62 4.02
C VAL A 50 -13.67 2.26 3.95
N SER A 51 -13.13 1.91 2.79
CA SER A 51 -12.54 0.59 2.55
C SER A 51 -11.25 0.62 1.73
N CYS A 52 -10.68 1.81 1.54
CA CYS A 52 -9.45 2.00 0.78
C CYS A 52 -8.68 3.19 1.33
N GLU A 53 -7.37 3.00 1.57
CA GLU A 53 -6.42 4.06 1.91
C GLU A 53 -5.79 4.58 0.62
N CYS A 54 -5.81 5.89 0.37
CA CYS A 54 -5.18 6.48 -0.81
C CYS A 54 -3.67 6.69 -0.65
N PHE A 55 -3.14 6.62 0.57
CA PHE A 55 -1.73 6.81 0.85
C PHE A 55 -1.30 5.82 1.95
N ALA A 56 -0.81 4.65 1.54
CA ALA A 56 -0.34 3.62 2.46
C ALA A 56 0.84 2.84 1.88
N SER A 57 1.24 1.80 2.60
CA SER A 57 2.19 0.78 2.16
C SER A 57 1.68 -0.60 2.59
N PRO A 58 2.21 -1.68 2.01
CA PRO A 58 1.98 -3.02 2.54
C PRO A 58 2.33 -3.19 4.02
N LEU A 59 3.14 -2.29 4.59
CA LEU A 59 3.61 -2.36 5.98
C LEU A 59 2.71 -1.60 6.97
N ASN A 60 1.83 -0.71 6.49
CA ASN A 60 0.99 0.12 7.38
C ASN A 60 -0.50 0.16 7.00
N ALA A 61 -0.90 -0.42 5.87
CA ALA A 61 -2.28 -0.43 5.44
C ALA A 61 -3.17 -1.17 6.43
N ARG A 62 -4.33 -0.60 6.74
CA ARG A 62 -5.37 -1.22 7.54
C ARG A 62 -6.29 -2.10 6.71
N TYR A 63 -6.58 -1.70 5.47
CA TYR A 63 -7.47 -2.43 4.57
C TYR A 63 -6.68 -3.30 3.58
N GLY A 64 -7.34 -4.29 2.99
CA GLY A 64 -6.72 -5.15 1.96
C GLY A 64 -6.54 -4.48 0.59
N GLN A 65 -7.03 -3.25 0.41
CA GLN A 65 -6.88 -2.46 -0.81
C GLN A 65 -6.44 -1.05 -0.45
N PHE A 66 -5.36 -0.59 -1.06
CA PHE A 66 -4.77 0.72 -0.80
C PHE A 66 -3.96 1.20 -2.01
N CYS A 67 -3.73 2.49 -2.13
CA CYS A 67 -2.71 3.02 -3.03
C CYS A 67 -1.38 3.17 -2.29
N SER A 68 -0.28 2.91 -2.96
CA SER A 68 1.07 3.08 -2.43
C SER A 68 1.95 3.93 -3.35
N GLN A 69 3.12 4.35 -2.86
CA GLN A 69 4.02 5.18 -3.65
C GLN A 69 4.51 4.50 -4.93
N PHE A 70 4.66 3.17 -4.91
CA PHE A 70 5.22 2.39 -6.00
C PHE A 70 4.08 1.81 -6.85
N GLY A 71 3.98 2.31 -8.09
CA GLY A 71 2.96 1.94 -9.07
C GLY A 71 3.39 0.76 -9.95
N PHE A 72 3.10 0.82 -11.25
CA PHE A 72 3.66 -0.14 -12.21
C PHE A 72 5.06 0.33 -12.64
N ASP A 73 5.93 -0.61 -13.04
CA ASP A 73 7.21 -0.24 -13.64
C ASP A 73 7.05 0.30 -15.08
N GLU A 74 8.17 0.67 -15.72
CA GLU A 74 8.17 1.27 -17.06
C GLU A 74 7.53 0.36 -18.14
N ASP A 75 7.58 -0.95 -17.95
CA ASP A 75 7.00 -1.97 -18.84
C ASP A 75 5.55 -2.33 -18.47
N ARG A 76 4.93 -1.59 -17.54
CA ARG A 76 3.62 -1.87 -16.92
C ARG A 76 3.58 -3.19 -16.15
N ALA A 77 4.72 -3.73 -15.71
CA ALA A 77 4.70 -4.86 -14.80
C ALA A 77 4.30 -4.39 -13.39
N PRO A 78 3.53 -5.21 -12.64
CA PRO A 78 3.20 -4.90 -11.26
C PRO A 78 4.46 -4.80 -10.43
N ASP A 79 4.61 -3.70 -9.69
CA ASP A 79 5.67 -3.56 -8.71
C ASP A 79 5.42 -4.47 -7.48
N VAL A 80 6.43 -4.64 -6.62
CA VAL A 80 6.35 -5.51 -5.44
C VAL A 80 5.16 -5.22 -4.54
N ASP A 81 4.72 -3.97 -4.43
CA ASP A 81 3.62 -3.59 -3.54
C ASP A 81 2.29 -4.18 -4.02
N ALA A 82 2.15 -4.41 -5.33
CA ALA A 82 0.95 -5.00 -5.92
C ALA A 82 0.73 -6.45 -5.47
N PHE A 83 1.80 -7.20 -5.15
CA PHE A 83 1.67 -8.55 -4.59
C PHE A 83 1.06 -8.55 -3.19
N PHE A 84 1.03 -7.40 -2.51
CA PHE A 84 0.51 -7.24 -1.15
C PHE A 84 -0.74 -6.35 -1.06
N GLY A 85 -1.43 -6.12 -2.19
CA GLY A 85 -2.73 -5.44 -2.22
C GLY A 85 -2.70 -3.97 -2.66
N SER A 86 -1.54 -3.46 -3.09
CA SER A 86 -1.48 -2.11 -3.66
C SER A 86 -2.24 -2.03 -5.00
N LEU A 87 -2.97 -0.93 -5.16
CA LEU A 87 -3.63 -0.48 -6.39
C LEU A 87 -2.71 0.41 -7.24
N GLY A 88 -1.45 0.58 -6.81
CA GLY A 88 -0.47 1.49 -7.39
C GLY A 88 -0.56 2.91 -6.82
N SER A 89 0.05 3.87 -7.52
CA SER A 89 0.08 5.28 -7.09
C SER A 89 -1.30 5.92 -7.17
N PHE A 90 -1.66 6.68 -6.14
CA PHE A 90 -2.85 7.54 -6.13
C PHE A 90 -2.86 8.54 -7.29
N PHE A 91 -1.67 9.00 -7.71
CA PHE A 91 -1.52 9.96 -8.81
C PHE A 91 -1.46 9.29 -10.19
N SER A 92 -1.59 7.96 -10.26
CA SER A 92 -1.58 7.24 -11.54
C SER A 92 -2.88 7.47 -12.31
N ASP A 93 -2.78 7.56 -13.64
CA ASP A 93 -3.94 7.54 -14.54
C ASP A 93 -4.76 6.24 -14.42
N ASP A 94 -4.16 5.16 -13.92
CA ASP A 94 -4.83 3.88 -13.70
C ASP A 94 -5.72 3.87 -12.43
N PHE A 95 -5.43 4.74 -11.44
CA PHE A 95 -6.27 4.89 -10.25
C PHE A 95 -7.38 5.92 -10.50
N ALA A 96 -8.44 5.49 -11.20
CA ALA A 96 -9.57 6.34 -11.59
C ALA A 96 -10.92 5.83 -11.02
N PRO A 97 -11.11 5.80 -9.68
CA PRO A 97 -12.33 5.29 -9.10
C PRO A 97 -13.54 6.18 -9.46
N LYS A 98 -14.62 5.56 -9.96
CA LYS A 98 -15.88 6.26 -10.26
C LYS A 98 -16.78 6.43 -9.03
N ARG A 99 -16.59 5.58 -8.02
CA ARG A 99 -17.35 5.52 -6.75
C ARG A 99 -16.48 4.87 -5.69
N GLY A 100 -16.75 5.16 -4.42
CA GLY A 100 -16.09 4.55 -3.26
C GLY A 100 -16.05 5.52 -2.08
N SER A 101 -15.55 5.04 -0.95
CA SER A 101 -15.28 5.84 0.25
C SER A 101 -13.84 5.57 0.68
N PHE A 102 -13.06 6.64 0.82
CA PHE A 102 -11.60 6.58 0.86
C PHE A 102 -11.06 7.37 2.05
N GLU A 103 -10.01 6.83 2.68
CA GLU A 103 -9.18 7.54 3.64
C GLU A 103 -8.00 8.17 2.89
N MET A 104 -7.64 9.41 3.26
CA MET A 104 -6.50 10.10 2.67
C MET A 104 -5.64 10.71 3.77
N ASN A 105 -4.46 10.14 3.96
CA ASN A 105 -3.41 10.68 4.82
C ASN A 105 -2.11 10.80 4.04
N PRO A 106 -2.00 11.78 3.13
CA PRO A 106 -0.82 11.94 2.29
C PRO A 106 0.44 12.25 3.11
N PRO A 107 1.63 11.94 2.58
CA PRO A 107 2.89 12.34 3.21
C PRO A 107 2.97 13.85 3.47
N PHE A 108 3.72 14.26 4.50
CA PHE A 108 3.87 15.65 4.92
C PHE A 108 4.77 16.48 3.99
N VAL A 109 4.51 16.43 2.69
CA VAL A 109 5.21 17.18 1.64
C VAL A 109 4.19 17.96 0.78
N PRO A 110 4.41 19.26 0.53
CA PRO A 110 3.45 20.11 -0.17
C PRO A 110 2.99 19.58 -1.53
N GLU A 111 3.87 18.89 -2.25
CA GLU A 111 3.65 18.37 -3.59
C GLU A 111 2.55 17.30 -3.64
N THR A 112 2.24 16.68 -2.50
CA THR A 112 1.15 15.68 -2.41
C THR A 112 -0.21 16.29 -2.05
N MET A 113 -0.25 17.60 -1.76
CA MET A 113 -1.43 18.31 -1.25
C MET A 113 -1.93 19.43 -2.18
N SER A 114 -1.30 19.62 -3.35
CA SER A 114 -1.62 20.67 -4.34
C SER A 114 -2.22 20.09 -5.61
#